data_AF-A0A924FKY3-F1
#
_entry.id   AF-A0A924FKY3-F1
#
_cell.length_a   1.000
_cell.length_b   1.000
_cell.length_c   1.000
_cell.angle_alpha   90.00
_cell.angle_beta   90.00
_cell.angle_gamma   90.00
#
_symmetry.space_group_name_H-M   'P 1'
#
loop_
_entity.id
_entity.type
_entity.pdbx_description
1 polymer ?
#
loop_
_entity_poly.entity_id
_entity_poly.type
_entity_poly.pdbx_seq_one_letter_code
_entity_poly.pdbx_strand_id
1 'polypeptide(L)'
;MFVLGVGSVGFCYVLFRARLLPPALSLLGLVGYVILAAGALCEFLGLPVGLVPSIPGGLFELGFALWTLANPSALRLLPSLPATNTLTNAAQ
;
A
#
# COMPACT_ATOMS: atom_id res chain seq x y z
N MET A 1 11.29 11.16 -5.72
CA MET A 1 10.02 11.26 -4.94
C MET A 1 8.82 11.64 -5.80
N PHE A 2 8.96 12.51 -6.80
CA PHE A 2 7.84 12.95 -7.65
C PHE A 2 7.08 11.81 -8.35
N VAL A 3 7.80 10.92 -9.07
CA VAL A 3 7.18 9.77 -9.78
C VAL A 3 6.44 8.84 -8.82
N LEU A 4 7.00 8.60 -7.63
CA LEU A 4 6.36 7.80 -6.58
C LEU A 4 5.07 8.46 -6.08
N GLY A 5 5.10 9.77 -5.80
CA GLY A 5 3.92 10.52 -5.40
C GLY A 5 2.80 10.44 -6.44
N VAL A 6 3.11 10.69 -7.71
CA VAL A 6 2.11 10.64 -8.80
C VAL A 6 1.58 9.22 -9.02
N GLY A 7 2.46 8.21 -9.06
CA GLY A 7 2.05 6.81 -9.25
C GLY A 7 1.17 6.30 -8.10
N SER A 8 1.50 6.67 -6.87
CA SER A 8 0.76 6.22 -5.70
C SER A 8 -0.60 6.91 -5.53
N VAL A 9 -0.83 8.10 -6.09
CA VAL A 9 -2.18 8.69 -6.14
C VAL A 9 -3.15 7.78 -6.91
N GLY A 10 -2.72 7.26 -8.06
CA GLY A 10 -3.52 6.30 -8.84
C GLY A 10 -3.78 5.00 -8.07
N PHE A 11 -2.75 4.50 -7.37
CA PHE A 11 -2.87 3.32 -6.51
C PHE A 11 -3.86 3.52 -5.36
N CYS A 12 -3.78 4.64 -4.63
CA CYS A 12 -4.72 4.99 -3.56
C CYS A 12 -6.15 5.17 -4.09
N TYR A 13 -6.32 5.69 -5.31
CA TYR A 13 -7.63 5.80 -5.94
C TYR A 13 -8.26 4.42 -6.18
N VAL A 14 -7.48 3.46 -6.68
CA VAL A 14 -7.95 2.07 -6.88
C VAL A 14 -8.31 1.42 -5.55
N LEU A 15 -7.49 1.58 -4.51
CA LEU A 15 -7.77 1.08 -3.16
C LEU A 15 -9.06 1.64 -2.57
N PHE A 16 -9.30 2.94 -2.76
CA PHE A 16 -10.53 3.60 -2.32
C PHE A 16 -11.76 3.04 -3.05
N ARG A 17 -11.66 2.87 -4.38
CA ARG A 17 -12.76 2.34 -5.19
C ARG A 17 -13.10 0.89 -4.84
N ALA A 18 -12.08 0.08 -4.64
CA ALA A 18 -12.23 -1.35 -4.35
C ALA A 18 -12.62 -1.62 -2.88
N ARG A 19 -12.65 -0.57 -2.04
CA ARG A 19 -12.97 -0.65 -0.59
C ARG A 19 -12.10 -1.67 0.14
N LEU A 20 -10.86 -1.86 -0.30
CA LEU A 20 -9.91 -2.78 0.34
C LEU A 20 -9.43 -2.26 1.69
N LEU A 21 -9.48 -0.93 1.89
CA LEU A 21 -9.06 -0.27 3.12
C LEU A 21 -10.17 0.61 3.71
N PRO A 22 -10.07 0.94 5.01
CA PRO A 22 -10.88 1.97 5.63
C PRO A 22 -10.80 3.28 4.84
N PRO A 23 -11.91 4.02 4.66
CA PRO A 23 -11.92 5.25 3.88
C PRO A 23 -10.98 6.32 4.44
N ALA A 24 -10.78 6.34 5.77
CA ALA A 24 -9.84 7.24 6.43
C ALA A 24 -8.38 6.99 6.02
N LEU A 25 -7.97 5.71 5.92
CA LEU A 25 -6.62 5.34 5.47
C LEU A 25 -6.42 5.68 3.98
N SER A 26 -7.42 5.39 3.14
CA SER A 26 -7.34 5.75 1.73
C SER A 26 -7.25 7.27 1.51
N LEU A 27 -7.98 8.07 2.30
CA LEU A 27 -7.91 9.53 2.21
C LEU A 27 -6.55 10.06 2.69
N LEU A 28 -5.99 9.48 3.76
CA LEU A 28 -4.64 9.82 4.24
C LEU A 28 -3.58 9.53 3.18
N GLY A 29 -3.65 8.37 2.51
CA GLY A 29 -2.75 8.03 1.40
C GLY A 29 -2.90 8.97 0.22
N LEU A 30 -4.13 9.27 -0.20
CA LEU A 30 -4.39 10.19 -1.31
C LEU A 30 -3.80 11.58 -1.03
N VAL A 31 -4.12 12.15 0.14
CA VAL A 31 -3.61 13.47 0.55
C VAL A 31 -2.09 13.43 0.73
N GLY A 32 -1.56 12.37 1.35
CA GLY A 32 -0.13 12.21 1.58
C GLY A 32 0.68 12.14 0.30
N TYR A 33 0.24 11.38 -0.70
CA TYR A 33 0.96 11.27 -1.97
C TYR A 33 0.83 12.52 -2.86
N VAL A 34 -0.29 13.25 -2.77
CA VAL A 34 -0.43 14.58 -3.41
C VAL A 34 0.58 15.56 -2.80
N ILE A 35 0.68 15.59 -1.46
CA ILE A 35 1.63 16.44 -0.74
C ILE A 35 3.07 16.04 -1.08
N LEU A 36 3.38 14.74 -1.13
CA LEU A 36 4.70 14.21 -1.51
C LEU A 36 5.09 14.60 -2.93
N ALA A 37 4.16 14.51 -3.89
CA ALA A 37 4.38 14.96 -5.26
C ALA A 37 4.64 16.48 -5.33
N ALA A 38 3.85 17.28 -4.62
CA ALA A 38 4.06 18.73 -4.53
C ALA A 38 5.41 19.09 -3.88
N GLY A 39 5.77 18.39 -2.80
CA GLY A 39 7.05 18.53 -2.13
C GLY A 39 8.25 18.23 -3.02
N ALA A 40 8.16 17.14 -3.79
CA ALA A 40 9.18 16.79 -4.77
C ALA A 40 9.25 17.80 -5.92
N LEU A 41 8.12 18.40 -6.32
CA LEU A 41 8.11 19.49 -7.30
C LEU A 41 8.77 20.75 -6.75
N CYS A 42 8.55 21.09 -5.47
CA CYS A 42 9.25 22.18 -4.80
C CYS A 42 10.76 21.93 -4.70
N GLU A 43 11.21 20.68 -4.48
CA GLU A 43 12.64 20.33 -4.55
C GLU A 43 13.22 20.56 -5.95
N PHE A 44 12.48 20.25 -7.01
CA PHE A 44 12.91 20.61 -8.37
C PHE A 44 13.06 22.13 -8.58
N LEU A 45 12.34 22.95 -7.81
CA LEU A 45 12.46 24.40 -7.81
C LEU A 45 13.58 24.91 -6.87
N GLY A 46 14.32 24.03 -6.20
CA GLY A 46 15.44 24.37 -5.32
C GLY A 46 15.08 24.57 -3.85
N LEU A 47 13.85 24.28 -3.43
CA LEU A 47 13.44 24.34 -2.02
C LEU A 47 13.64 22.97 -1.36
N PRO A 48 14.51 22.81 -0.34
CA PRO A 48 14.83 21.52 0.28
C PRO A 48 13.73 21.07 1.26
N VAL A 49 12.49 21.04 0.79
CA VAL A 49 11.30 20.71 1.58
C VAL A 49 10.80 19.29 1.32
N GLY A 50 11.49 18.45 0.54
CA GLY A 50 10.98 17.14 0.10
C GLY A 50 10.77 16.10 1.21
N LEU A 51 11.46 16.24 2.34
CA LEU A 51 11.41 15.26 3.44
C LEU A 51 10.11 15.33 4.25
N VAL A 52 9.67 16.53 4.65
CA VAL A 52 8.47 16.74 5.47
C VAL A 52 7.17 16.20 4.80
N PRO A 53 6.96 16.42 3.49
CA PRO A 53 5.89 15.85 2.68
C PRO A 53 5.85 14.32 2.66
N SER A 54 6.96 13.66 3.00
CA SER A 54 7.05 12.20 3.01
C SER A 54 6.36 11.56 4.21
N ILE A 55 6.21 12.32 5.32
CA ILE A 55 5.61 11.85 6.58
C ILE A 55 4.18 11.30 6.39
N PRO A 56 3.23 12.03 5.77
CA PRO A 56 1.87 11.52 5.60
C PRO A 56 1.82 10.29 4.67
N GLY A 57 2.67 10.24 3.64
CA GLY A 57 2.80 9.07 2.76
C GLY A 57 3.32 7.84 3.50
N GLY A 58 4.37 8.00 4.33
CA GLY A 58 4.92 6.90 5.13
C GLY A 58 3.93 6.38 6.19
N LEU A 59 3.14 7.27 6.80
CA LEU A 59 2.10 6.87 7.76
C LEU A 59 0.99 6.03 7.08
N PHE A 60 0.64 6.38 5.84
CA PHE A 60 -0.27 5.56 5.04
C PHE A 60 0.29 4.16 4.76
N GLU A 61 1.57 4.05 4.38
CA GLU A 61 2.18 2.75 4.09
C GLU A 61 2.21 1.83 5.33
N LEU A 62 2.51 2.39 6.50
CA LEU A 62 2.45 1.64 7.77
C LEU A 62 1.03 1.16 8.08
N GLY A 63 0.04 2.06 7.95
CA GLY A 63 -1.36 1.70 8.14
C GLY A 63 -1.85 0.64 7.14
N PHE A 64 -1.40 0.74 5.89
CA PHE A 64 -1.70 -0.22 4.83
C PHE A 64 -1.09 -1.60 5.13
N ALA A 65 0.16 -1.65 5.56
CA ALA A 65 0.83 -2.89 5.94
C ALA A 65 0.12 -3.57 7.13
N LEU A 66 -0.22 -2.81 8.18
CA LEU A 66 -0.94 -3.34 9.33
C LEU A 66 -2.34 -3.85 8.97
N TRP A 67 -3.05 -3.14 8.10
CA TRP A 67 -4.38 -3.54 7.66
C TRP A 67 -4.37 -4.83 6.84
N THR A 68 -3.44 -4.95 5.89
CA THR A 68 -3.29 -6.15 5.06
C THR A 68 -2.80 -7.35 5.86
N LEU A 69 -1.95 -7.13 6.87
CA LEU A 69 -1.56 -8.18 7.83
C LEU A 69 -2.76 -8.68 8.65
N ALA A 70 -3.62 -7.77 9.10
CA ALA A 70 -4.84 -8.12 9.83
C ALA A 70 -5.91 -8.76 8.93
N ASN A 71 -5.95 -8.40 7.65
CA ASN A 71 -6.94 -8.87 6.67
C ASN A 71 -6.27 -9.55 5.47
N PRO A 72 -5.77 -10.79 5.63
CA PRO A 72 -5.06 -11.53 4.58
C PRO A 72 -6.01 -12.12 3.52
N SER A 73 -7.18 -11.55 3.28
CA SER A 73 -8.24 -12.06 2.38
C SER A 73 -7.75 -12.40 0.96
N ALA A 74 -6.63 -11.81 0.53
CA ALA A 74 -5.96 -12.09 -0.74
C ALA A 74 -5.09 -13.38 -0.72
N LEU A 75 -4.58 -13.79 0.45
CA LEU A 75 -3.79 -15.02 0.62
C LEU A 75 -4.65 -16.28 0.49
N ARG A 76 -5.98 -16.15 0.57
CA ARG A 76 -6.96 -17.23 0.41
C ARG A 76 -7.07 -17.77 -1.02
N LEU A 77 -6.42 -17.14 -2.00
CA LEU A 77 -6.33 -17.60 -3.38
C LEU A 77 -5.10 -18.47 -3.67
N LEU A 78 -4.21 -18.68 -2.68
CA LEU A 78 -3.23 -19.75 -2.80
C LEU A 78 -4.01 -21.08 -2.89
N PRO A 79 -3.83 -21.87 -3.98
CA PRO A 79 -4.37 -23.21 -4.05
C PRO A 79 -3.96 -23.91 -2.75
N SER A 80 -4.94 -24.43 -2.02
CA SER A 80 -4.72 -25.26 -0.85
C SER A 80 -3.57 -26.23 -1.14
N LEU A 81 -2.42 -26.03 -0.49
CA LEU A 81 -1.36 -27.03 -0.49
C LEU A 81 -2.05 -28.34 -0.08
N PRO A 82 -1.94 -29.41 -0.89
CA PRO A 82 -2.63 -30.65 -0.57
C PRO A 82 -2.20 -31.06 0.83
N ALA A 83 -3.20 -31.17 1.71
CA ALA A 83 -2.98 -31.66 3.06
C ALA A 83 -2.16 -32.95 2.96
N THR A 84 -1.12 -33.03 3.81
CA THR A 84 -0.04 -34.03 3.86
C THR A 84 -0.52 -35.48 4.12
N ASN A 85 -1.73 -35.83 3.69
CA ASN A 85 -2.42 -37.09 3.88
C ASN A 85 -2.13 -38.05 2.72
N THR A 86 -1.67 -37.53 1.57
CA THR A 86 -1.39 -38.30 0.35
C THR A 86 0.01 -38.93 0.33
N LEU A 87 0.96 -38.44 1.14
CA LEU A 87 2.29 -39.07 1.25
C LEU A 87 2.26 -40.34 2.14
N THR A 88 1.30 -40.47 3.05
CA THR A 88 1.15 -41.66 3.90
C THR A 88 0.55 -42.84 3.12
N ASN A 89 -0.31 -42.59 2.13
CA ASN A 89 -0.96 -43.65 1.34
C ASN A 89 -0.15 -44.12 0.12
N ALA A 90 0.92 -43.41 -0.26
CA ALA A 90 1.81 -43.82 -1.35
C ALA A 90 2.98 -44.71 -0.89
N ALA A 91 3.13 -44.91 0.42
CA ALA A 91 4.17 -45.72 1.05
C ALA A 91 3.64 -47.04 1.66
N GLN A 92 2.37 -47.39 1.44
CA GLN A 92 1.75 -48.66 1.79
C GLN A 92 1.36 -49.43 0.53
#